data_AF-E8V6T6-F1
#
_entry.id   AF-E8V6T6-F1
#
_cell.length_a   1.000
_cell.length_b   1.000
_cell.length_c   1.000
_cell.angle_alpha   90.00
_cell.angle_beta   90.00
_cell.angle_gamma   90.00
#
_symmetry.space_group_name_H-M   'P 1'
#
loop_
_entity.id
_entity.type
_entity.pdbx_description
1 polymer ?
#
loop_
_entity_poly.entity_id
_entity_poly.type
_entity_poly.pdbx_seq_one_letter_code
_entity_poly.pdbx_strand_id
1 'polypeptide(L)'
;MTHAANKTIRFVTPLIAVAMFAGTSMVASAQTAQNSAPAANMSMNPEQEQAFHDGQEALKMDTAAKRKIDATASHLYVHPPVKKEARDAYRANFQKGYEQAKQGS
;
A
#
# COMPACT_ATOMS: atom_id res chain seq x y z
N MET A 1 -56.69 20.40 15.75
CA MET A 1 -57.37 19.11 15.96
C MET A 1 -56.68 18.09 15.07
N THR A 2 -55.69 17.35 15.59
CA THR A 2 -55.82 15.91 15.97
C THR A 2 -56.32 15.07 14.78
N HIS A 3 -55.43 14.45 14.01
CA HIS A 3 -54.97 13.04 14.15
C HIS A 3 -56.12 12.04 14.28
N ALA A 4 -56.11 10.84 13.72
CA ALA A 4 -55.32 10.16 12.69
C ALA A 4 -55.97 8.77 12.54
N ALA A 5 -55.70 8.13 11.42
CA ALA A 5 -56.20 6.83 11.05
C ALA A 5 -55.67 5.68 11.93
N ASN A 6 -56.57 4.72 12.16
CA ASN A 6 -56.42 3.28 11.92
C ASN A 6 -55.18 2.53 12.47
N LYS A 7 -55.41 1.87 13.61
CA LYS A 7 -55.39 0.41 13.84
C LYS A 7 -54.23 -0.46 13.29
N THR A 8 -53.61 -1.14 14.27
CA THR A 8 -53.08 -2.53 14.26
C THR A 8 -51.79 -2.77 13.46
N ILE A 9 -50.80 -3.38 14.14
CA ILE A 9 -50.28 -4.71 13.83
C ILE A 9 -49.48 -5.21 15.05
N ARG A 10 -49.66 -6.50 15.32
CA ARG A 10 -49.20 -7.26 16.48
C ARG A 10 -47.90 -8.02 16.17
N PHE A 11 -47.02 -8.05 17.17
CA PHE A 11 -46.02 -9.08 17.53
C PHE A 11 -45.09 -9.64 16.44
N VAL A 12 -43.80 -9.30 16.53
CA VAL A 12 -42.70 -10.29 16.56
C VAL A 12 -41.57 -9.69 17.40
N THR A 13 -41.19 -10.34 18.49
CA THR A 13 -40.10 -9.91 19.37
C THR A 13 -38.75 -10.18 18.69
N PRO A 14 -37.91 -9.17 18.37
CA PRO A 14 -36.55 -9.45 17.95
C PRO A 14 -35.68 -9.62 19.21
N LEU A 15 -35.22 -10.84 19.43
CA LEU A 15 -34.21 -11.14 20.43
C LEU A 15 -32.85 -11.18 19.73
N ILE A 16 -32.24 -10.02 19.55
CA ILE A 16 -30.79 -9.92 19.33
C ILE A 16 -30.27 -8.75 20.17
N ALA A 17 -29.70 -9.11 21.31
CA ALA A 17 -28.87 -8.24 22.12
C ALA A 17 -27.41 -8.47 21.71
N VAL A 18 -26.76 -7.45 21.15
CA VAL A 18 -25.30 -7.31 21.18
C VAL A 18 -25.00 -5.90 21.64
N ALA A 19 -24.33 -5.83 22.78
CA ALA A 19 -24.02 -4.61 23.51
C ALA A 19 -23.19 -3.65 22.63
N MET A 20 -23.76 -2.49 22.32
CA MET A 20 -22.97 -1.33 21.98
C MET A 20 -22.29 -0.84 23.25
N PHE A 21 -21.03 -1.24 23.48
CA PHE A 21 -20.18 -0.44 24.35
C PHE A 21 -19.51 0.62 23.48
N ALA A 22 -20.18 1.76 23.42
CA ALA A 22 -19.67 2.98 22.84
C ALA A 22 -18.51 3.50 23.70
N GLY A 23 -17.30 3.49 23.14
CA GLY A 23 -16.29 4.49 23.45
C GLY A 23 -16.43 5.62 22.44
N THR A 24 -17.15 6.69 22.81
CA THR A 24 -17.24 7.96 22.07
C THR A 24 -15.84 8.57 21.97
N SER A 25 -15.32 8.99 20.81
CA SER A 25 -15.76 10.22 20.14
C SER A 25 -15.13 10.42 18.74
N MET A 26 -16.00 10.49 17.73
CA MET A 26 -16.04 11.36 16.50
C MET A 26 -14.71 11.83 15.88
N VAL A 27 -14.41 11.70 14.58
CA VAL A 27 -15.20 11.87 13.35
C VAL A 27 -14.36 11.34 12.16
N ALA A 28 -14.92 10.56 11.25
CA ALA A 28 -14.79 10.69 9.78
C ALA A 28 -15.09 9.36 9.06
N SER A 29 -16.16 9.42 8.23
CA SER A 29 -16.38 8.66 6.99
C SER A 29 -16.36 7.12 6.99
N ALA A 30 -17.53 6.58 6.63
CA ALA A 30 -17.73 5.47 5.68
C ALA A 30 -16.98 4.16 5.96
N GLN A 31 -17.67 3.06 6.26
CA GLN A 31 -18.15 2.15 5.19
C GLN A 31 -17.25 2.18 3.95
N THR A 32 -15.97 1.85 4.10
CA THR A 32 -15.09 1.50 2.99
C THR A 32 -13.97 0.58 3.52
N ALA A 33 -14.34 -0.60 4.02
CA ALA A 33 -13.62 -1.80 3.57
C ALA A 33 -14.10 -2.17 2.14
N GLN A 34 -14.26 -1.12 1.32
CA GLN A 34 -14.39 -1.14 -0.11
C GLN A 34 -12.96 -1.10 -0.61
N ASN A 35 -12.70 -1.96 -1.58
CA ASN A 35 -11.46 -2.01 -2.32
C ASN A 35 -10.31 -2.68 -1.55
N SER A 36 -10.49 -3.97 -1.27
CA SER A 36 -9.55 -4.88 -1.91
C SER A 36 -9.67 -4.64 -3.41
N ALA A 37 -8.95 -3.62 -3.91
CA ALA A 37 -8.65 -3.60 -5.33
C ALA A 37 -8.16 -5.01 -5.64
N PRO A 38 -8.56 -5.66 -6.75
CA PRO A 38 -7.66 -6.63 -7.30
C PRO A 38 -6.38 -5.82 -7.53
N ALA A 39 -5.41 -5.94 -6.62
CA ALA A 39 -4.09 -5.37 -6.78
C ALA A 39 -3.74 -5.82 -8.17
N ALA A 40 -3.70 -4.87 -9.10
CA ALA A 40 -3.54 -5.15 -10.49
C ALA A 40 -2.31 -6.05 -10.51
N ASN A 41 -2.54 -7.31 -10.88
CA ASN A 41 -1.50 -8.29 -11.04
C ASN A 41 -0.78 -7.88 -12.32
N MET A 42 -0.18 -6.69 -12.33
CA MET A 42 1.10 -6.48 -12.94
C MET A 42 2.01 -7.42 -12.16
N SER A 43 1.99 -8.69 -12.54
CA SER A 43 2.92 -9.69 -12.06
C SER A 43 4.27 -9.11 -12.42
N MET A 44 4.88 -8.38 -11.49
CA MET A 44 6.27 -7.97 -11.64
C MET A 44 7.02 -9.28 -11.74
N ASN A 45 7.81 -9.41 -12.80
CA ASN A 45 8.70 -10.55 -12.88
C ASN A 45 9.59 -10.53 -11.63
N PRO A 46 9.93 -11.68 -11.04
CA PRO A 46 10.69 -11.73 -9.79
C PRO A 46 12.01 -10.93 -9.87
N GLU A 47 12.62 -10.85 -11.06
CA GLU A 47 13.82 -10.04 -11.30
C GLU A 47 13.57 -8.52 -11.23
N GLN A 48 12.37 -8.06 -11.59
CA GLN A 48 11.98 -6.65 -11.50
C GLN A 48 11.70 -6.25 -10.05
N GLU A 49 11.04 -7.14 -9.31
CA GLU A 49 10.81 -6.97 -7.87
C GLU A 49 12.15 -6.95 -7.13
N GLN A 50 13.05 -7.88 -7.43
CA GLN A 50 14.41 -7.89 -6.89
C GLN A 50 15.15 -6.58 -7.16
N ALA A 51 15.15 -6.10 -8.41
CA ALA A 51 15.80 -4.84 -8.76
C ALA A 51 15.26 -3.67 -7.93
N PHE A 52 13.95 -3.62 -7.71
CA PHE A 52 13.30 -2.60 -6.90
C PHE A 52 13.73 -2.66 -5.43
N HIS A 53 13.80 -3.86 -4.84
CA HIS A 53 14.31 -4.06 -3.49
C HIS A 53 15.79 -3.65 -3.38
N ASP A 54 16.63 -4.08 -4.32
CA ASP A 54 18.05 -3.73 -4.39
C ASP A 54 18.24 -2.20 -4.41
N GLY A 55 17.38 -1.47 -5.13
CA GLY A 55 17.38 -0.01 -5.17
C GLY A 55 17.09 0.64 -3.82
N GLN A 56 16.10 0.12 -3.08
CA GLN A 56 15.79 0.61 -1.74
C GLN A 56 16.93 0.34 -0.75
N GLU A 57 17.55 -0.83 -0.82
CA GLU A 57 18.68 -1.19 0.04
C GLU A 57 19.91 -0.36 -0.26
N ALA A 58 20.20 -0.11 -1.54
CA ALA A 58 21.30 0.74 -1.95
C ALA A 58 21.19 2.15 -1.34
N LEU A 59 19.98 2.75 -1.33
CA LEU A 59 19.78 4.03 -0.67
C LEU A 59 20.06 3.93 0.84
N LYS A 60 19.51 2.93 1.52
CA LYS A 60 19.72 2.75 2.96
C LYS A 60 21.21 2.66 3.28
N MET A 61 21.96 1.94 2.46
CA MET A 61 23.42 1.84 2.58
C MET A 61 24.13 3.17 2.28
N ASP A 62 23.71 3.90 1.24
CA ASP A 62 24.27 5.22 0.91
C ASP A 62 24.06 6.22 2.05
N THR A 63 22.85 6.25 2.61
CA THR A 63 22.49 7.08 3.76
C THR A 63 23.30 6.69 5.00
N ALA A 64 23.39 5.39 5.30
CA ALA A 64 24.17 4.89 6.45
C ALA A 64 25.67 5.20 6.33
N ALA A 65 26.21 5.09 5.11
CA ALA A 65 27.60 5.39 4.82
C ALA A 65 27.87 6.89 4.61
N LYS A 66 26.86 7.76 4.74
CA LYS A 66 26.93 9.20 4.45
C LYS A 66 27.53 9.50 3.06
N ARG A 67 27.29 8.61 2.10
CA ARG A 67 27.70 8.77 0.71
C ARG A 67 26.76 9.72 0.00
N LYS A 68 27.17 10.15 -1.19
CA LYS A 68 26.28 10.88 -2.10
C LYS A 68 25.09 10.00 -2.46
N ILE A 69 23.88 10.53 -2.31
CA ILE A 69 22.63 9.86 -2.65
C ILE A 69 22.45 9.89 -4.17
N ASP A 70 22.94 8.85 -4.85
CA ASP A 70 22.92 8.72 -6.30
C ASP A 70 22.77 7.24 -6.71
N ALA A 71 21.60 6.90 -7.25
CA ALA A 71 21.29 5.55 -7.71
C ALA A 71 22.30 5.05 -8.77
N THR A 72 22.80 5.94 -9.63
CA THR A 72 23.69 5.59 -10.75
C THR A 72 25.10 5.25 -10.30
N ALA A 73 25.48 5.68 -9.09
CA ALA A 73 26.75 5.35 -8.46
C ALA A 73 26.74 3.99 -7.76
N SER A 74 25.58 3.36 -7.60
CA SER A 74 25.49 2.02 -6.99
C SER A 74 26.13 0.97 -7.88
N HIS A 75 26.93 0.07 -7.30
CA HIS A 75 27.57 -1.01 -8.06
C HIS A 75 26.53 -1.92 -8.74
N LEU A 76 25.35 -2.10 -8.13
CA LEU A 76 24.25 -2.90 -8.68
C LEU A 76 23.62 -2.23 -9.89
N TYR A 77 23.64 -0.90 -9.94
CA TYR A 77 23.18 -0.15 -11.11
C TYR A 77 24.19 -0.23 -12.27
N VAL A 78 25.48 -0.09 -11.95
CA VAL A 78 26.58 -0.12 -12.94
C VAL A 78 26.77 -1.54 -13.50
N HIS A 79 26.77 -2.55 -12.62
CA HIS A 79 26.92 -3.96 -12.94
C HIS A 79 25.73 -4.78 -12.44
N PRO A 80 24.56 -4.69 -13.12
CA PRO A 80 23.39 -5.48 -12.75
C PRO A 80 23.69 -6.98 -12.80
N PRO A 81 23.27 -7.77 -11.79
CA PRO A 81 23.42 -9.23 -11.76
C PRO A 81 22.41 -9.94 -12.68
N VAL A 82 22.12 -9.36 -13.83
CA VAL A 82 21.18 -9.89 -14.83
C VAL A 82 21.82 -9.97 -16.21
N LYS A 83 21.22 -10.76 -17.09
CA LYS A 83 21.62 -10.86 -18.51
C LYS A 83 21.54 -9.49 -19.19
N LYS A 84 22.36 -9.28 -20.21
CA LYS A 84 22.54 -7.96 -20.86
C LYS A 84 21.21 -7.36 -21.33
N GLU A 85 20.33 -8.21 -21.85
CA GLU A 85 19.02 -7.84 -22.40
C GLU A 85 18.05 -7.34 -21.32
N ALA A 86 18.24 -7.78 -20.07
CA ALA A 86 17.40 -7.39 -18.93
C ALA A 86 17.96 -6.21 -18.13
N ARG A 87 19.18 -5.73 -18.45
CA ARG A 87 19.85 -4.67 -17.67
C ARG A 87 19.08 -3.36 -17.63
N ASP A 88 18.48 -2.97 -18.75
CA ASP A 88 17.74 -1.71 -18.82
C ASP A 88 16.45 -1.78 -17.98
N ALA A 89 15.75 -2.91 -18.04
CA ALA A 89 14.60 -3.17 -17.19
C ALA A 89 14.98 -3.24 -15.69
N TYR A 90 16.11 -3.88 -15.37
CA TYR A 90 16.64 -3.91 -14.00
C TYR A 90 16.95 -2.50 -13.51
N ARG A 91 17.74 -1.72 -14.27
CA ARG A 91 18.11 -0.34 -13.90
C ARG A 91 16.90 0.57 -13.70
N ALA A 92 15.87 0.44 -14.55
CA ALA A 92 14.65 1.21 -14.42
C ALA A 92 13.91 0.90 -13.10
N ASN A 93 13.80 -0.37 -12.72
CA ASN A 93 13.13 -0.77 -11.48
C ASN A 93 13.98 -0.46 -10.24
N PHE A 94 15.31 -0.64 -10.34
CA PHE A 94 16.27 -0.22 -9.32
C PHE A 94 16.15 1.27 -9.03
N GLN A 95 16.13 2.11 -10.06
CA GLN A 95 16.00 3.56 -9.88
C GLN A 95 14.68 3.93 -9.21
N LYS A 96 13.56 3.29 -9.59
CA LYS A 96 12.27 3.49 -8.93
C LYS A 96 12.31 3.13 -7.44
N GLY A 97 12.92 1.99 -7.09
CA GLY A 97 13.07 1.56 -5.70
C GLY A 97 13.92 2.53 -4.88
N TYR A 98 15.03 2.97 -5.45
CA TYR A 98 15.92 3.96 -4.85
C TYR A 98 15.21 5.30 -4.63
N GLU A 99 14.49 5.80 -5.63
CA GLU A 99 13.72 7.05 -5.55
C GLU A 99 12.56 6.96 -4.55
N GLN A 100 11.88 5.81 -4.47
CA GLN A 100 10.81 5.60 -3.50
C GLN A 100 11.36 5.61 -2.07
N ALA A 101 12.46 4.89 -1.81
CA ALA A 101 13.08 4.89 -0.49
C ALA A 101 13.54 6.31 -0.09
N LYS A 102 13.94 7.13 -1.06
CA LYS A 102 14.38 8.52 -0.84
C LYS A 102 13.23 9.42 -0.42
N GLN A 103 12.01 9.14 -0.87
CA GLN A 103 10.82 9.91 -0.49
C GLN A 103 10.30 9.55 0.90
N GLY A 104 10.68 8.38 1.44
CA GLY A 104 10.29 7.92 2.78
C GLY A 104 11.35 8.05 3.86
N SER A 105 12.52 8.66 3.56
CA SER A 105 13.65 8.82 4.48
C SER A 105 13.72 10.22 5.09
#